data_AF-A0A836JVI2-F1
#
_entry.id   AF-A0A836JVI2-F1
#
_cell.length_a   1.000
_cell.length_b   1.000
_cell.length_c   1.000
_cell.angle_alpha   90.00
_cell.angle_beta   90.00
_cell.angle_gamma   90.00
#
_symmetry.space_group_name_H-M   'P 1'
#
loop_
_entity.id
_entity.type
_entity.pdbx_description
1 polymer ?
#
loop_
_entity_poly.entity_id
_entity_poly.type
_entity_poly.pdbx_seq_one_letter_code
_entity_poly.pdbx_strand_id
1 'polypeptide(L)'
;MSTTDPCKQIACKLQTCLKDNIFQPSRCQDIIEQIRKCCIKHSNSTVCDGINISKPYEHNTVDYVSLVLALLKNVDFFKYFI
;
A
#
# COMPACT_ATOMS: atom_id res chain seq x y z
N MET A 1 23.80 -22.42 4.84
CA MET A 1 22.91 -22.19 3.69
C MET A 1 22.08 -20.96 4.00
N SER A 2 22.18 -19.91 3.18
CA SER A 2 21.27 -18.76 3.28
C SER A 2 19.86 -19.28 3.04
N THR A 3 19.09 -19.45 4.11
CA THR A 3 17.66 -19.76 4.03
C THR A 3 17.00 -18.55 3.38
N THR A 4 16.74 -18.66 2.09
CA THR A 4 16.09 -17.59 1.32
C THR A 4 14.83 -17.17 2.05
N ASP A 5 14.76 -15.90 2.45
CA ASP A 5 13.63 -15.37 3.21
C ASP A 5 12.32 -15.62 2.43
N PRO A 6 11.32 -16.29 3.06
CA PRO A 6 10.12 -16.76 2.37
C PRO A 6 9.23 -15.62 1.84
N CYS A 7 9.28 -14.43 2.45
CA CYS A 7 8.46 -13.30 2.05
C CYS A 7 9.21 -12.31 1.14
N LYS A 8 10.52 -12.49 0.95
CA LYS A 8 11.38 -11.61 0.14
C LYS A 8 10.92 -11.49 -1.31
N GLN A 9 10.45 -12.57 -1.93
CA GLN A 9 9.98 -12.50 -3.32
C GLN A 9 8.75 -11.59 -3.46
N ILE A 10 7.84 -11.63 -2.48
CA ILE A 10 6.64 -10.78 -2.46
C ILE A 10 7.03 -9.34 -2.13
N ALA A 11 7.99 -9.13 -1.22
CA ALA A 11 8.55 -7.81 -0.94
C ALA A 11 9.15 -7.16 -2.20
N CYS A 12 9.92 -7.91 -2.99
CA CYS A 12 10.43 -7.42 -4.26
C CYS A 12 9.31 -7.04 -5.23
N LYS A 13 8.25 -7.85 -5.34
CA LYS A 13 7.07 -7.50 -6.15
C LYS A 13 6.40 -6.22 -5.67
N LEU A 14 6.32 -6.00 -4.36
CA LEU A 14 5.78 -4.75 -3.81
C LEU A 14 6.63 -3.55 -4.22
N GLN A 15 7.96 -3.66 -4.13
CA GLN A 15 8.86 -2.57 -4.53
C GLN A 15 8.71 -2.23 -6.02
N THR A 16 8.57 -3.23 -6.88
CA THR A 16 8.27 -3.00 -8.30
C THR A 16 6.92 -2.31 -8.48
N CYS A 17 5.87 -2.81 -7.83
CA CYS A 17 4.54 -2.19 -7.93
C CYS A 17 4.56 -0.73 -7.48
N LEU A 18 5.23 -0.42 -6.36
CA LEU A 18 5.38 0.94 -5.89
C LEU A 18 6.10 1.81 -6.91
N LYS A 19 7.24 1.35 -7.45
CA LYS A 19 7.99 2.08 -8.47
C LYS A 19 7.14 2.40 -9.71
N ASP A 20 6.38 1.42 -10.19
CA ASP A 20 5.53 1.57 -11.37
C ASP A 20 4.30 2.46 -11.10
N ASN A 21 3.92 2.63 -9.83
CA ASN A 21 2.76 3.42 -9.39
C ASN A 21 3.15 4.72 -8.67
N ILE A 22 4.36 5.24 -8.89
CA ILE A 22 4.82 6.50 -8.29
C ILE A 22 4.70 6.45 -6.75
N PHE A 23 5.05 5.30 -6.19
CA PHE A 23 5.02 4.99 -4.77
C PHE A 23 3.65 5.15 -4.10
N GLN A 24 2.54 5.00 -4.86
CA GLN A 24 1.18 5.00 -4.33
C GLN A 24 0.79 3.60 -3.79
N PRO A 25 0.74 3.39 -2.46
CA PRO A 25 0.45 2.07 -1.90
C PRO A 25 -0.99 1.61 -2.13
N SER A 26 -1.93 2.56 -2.33
CA SER A 26 -3.33 2.30 -2.70
C SER A 26 -3.46 1.44 -3.96
N ARG A 27 -2.50 1.51 -4.88
CA ARG A 27 -2.49 0.73 -6.13
C ARG A 27 -1.85 -0.65 -5.97
N CYS A 28 -1.25 -0.93 -4.82
CA CYS A 28 -0.52 -2.16 -4.52
C CYS A 28 -1.15 -2.95 -3.37
N GLN A 29 -2.41 -2.65 -3.00
CA GLN A 29 -3.12 -3.25 -1.85
C GLN A 29 -3.05 -4.79 -1.86
N ASP A 30 -3.26 -5.41 -3.01
CA ASP A 30 -3.26 -6.87 -3.14
C ASP A 30 -1.89 -7.49 -2.81
N ILE A 31 -0.80 -6.81 -3.16
CA ILE A 31 0.56 -7.29 -2.90
C ILE A 31 0.90 -7.07 -1.42
N ILE A 32 0.48 -5.96 -0.84
CA ILE A 32 0.64 -5.69 0.60
C ILE A 32 -0.08 -6.76 1.42
N GLU A 33 -1.30 -7.13 1.03
CA GLU A 33 -2.03 -8.23 1.68
C GLU A 33 -1.36 -9.59 1.50
N GLN A 34 -0.72 -9.84 0.35
CA GLN A 34 0.08 -11.05 0.17
C GLN A 34 1.29 -11.09 1.11
N ILE A 35 1.97 -9.97 1.33
CA ILE A 35 3.06 -9.88 2.31
C ILE A 35 2.53 -10.17 3.71
N ARG A 36 1.39 -9.55 4.10
CA ARG A 36 0.77 -9.81 5.41
C ARG A 36 0.43 -11.30 5.59
N LYS A 37 -0.20 -11.93 4.59
CA LYS A 37 -0.51 -13.37 4.60
C LYS A 37 0.76 -14.23 4.65
N CYS A 38 1.85 -13.79 4.04
CA CYS A 38 3.14 -14.46 4.16
C CYS A 38 3.68 -14.38 5.59
N CYS A 39 3.64 -13.20 6.21
CA CYS A 39 4.11 -12.98 7.58
C CYS A 39 3.29 -13.73 8.65
N ILE A 40 2.00 -13.98 8.39
CA ILE A 40 1.17 -14.85 9.25
C ILE A 40 1.69 -16.30 9.24
N LYS A 41 2.18 -16.78 8.09
CA LYS A 41 2.68 -18.16 7.94
C LYS A 41 4.15 -18.30 8.34
N HIS A 42 4.93 -17.25 8.15
CA HIS A 42 6.38 -17.24 8.32
C HIS A 42 6.81 -16.03 9.15
N SER A 43 6.76 -16.17 10.48
CA SER A 43 7.16 -15.12 11.42
C SER A 43 8.67 -14.92 11.53
N ASN A 44 9.47 -15.77 10.88
CA ASN A 44 10.94 -15.77 10.92
C ASN A 44 11.58 -15.02 9.72
N SER A 45 10.82 -14.18 9.02
CA SER A 45 11.27 -13.38 7.88
C SER A 45 11.59 -11.95 8.32
N THR A 46 12.73 -11.41 7.90
CA THR A 46 13.12 -10.01 8.18
C THR A 46 12.20 -9.01 7.49
N VAL A 47 11.51 -9.41 6.42
CA VAL A 47 10.49 -8.57 5.76
C VAL A 47 9.31 -8.26 6.70
N CYS A 48 9.04 -9.13 7.67
CA CYS A 48 7.86 -9.05 8.51
C CYS A 48 8.02 -8.13 9.73
N ASP A 49 9.24 -7.69 10.06
CA ASP A 49 9.52 -6.84 11.22
C ASP A 49 8.74 -5.51 11.22
N GLY A 50 8.37 -5.03 10.02
CA GLY A 50 7.55 -3.82 9.83
C GLY A 50 6.07 -4.05 9.54
N ILE A 51 5.57 -5.29 9.60
CA ILE A 51 4.22 -5.64 9.14
C ILE A 51 3.31 -5.98 10.32
N ASN A 52 2.22 -5.20 10.47
CA ASN A 52 1.17 -5.52 11.44
C ASN A 52 0.27 -6.65 10.89
N ILE A 53 0.40 -7.84 11.45
CA ILE A 53 -0.39 -9.03 11.04
C ILE A 53 -1.76 -9.11 11.71
N SER A 54 -2.00 -8.36 12.79
CA SER A 54 -3.21 -8.43 13.63
C SER A 54 -4.45 -7.88 12.94
N LYS A 55 -4.27 -7.04 11.90
CA LYS A 55 -5.38 -6.50 11.11
C LYS A 55 -5.06 -6.50 9.62
N PRO A 56 -6.08 -6.54 8.75
CA PRO A 56 -5.90 -6.31 7.31
C PRO A 56 -5.25 -4.94 7.04
N TYR A 57 -4.62 -4.82 5.88
CA TYR A 57 -4.09 -3.57 5.37
C TYR A 57 -5.22 -2.57 5.13
N GLU A 58 -5.11 -1.44 5.81
CA GLU A 58 -5.97 -0.28 5.62
C GLU A 58 -5.12 0.85 5.04
N HIS A 59 -5.49 1.35 3.87
CA HIS A 59 -4.81 2.47 3.26
C HIS A 59 -5.22 3.77 3.95
N ASN A 60 -4.41 4.20 4.92
CA ASN A 60 -4.67 5.40 5.72
C ASN A 60 -3.82 6.62 5.28
N THR A 61 -3.03 6.48 4.21
CA THR A 61 -2.22 7.58 3.69
C THR A 61 -3.08 8.55 2.88
N VAL A 62 -2.85 9.85 3.09
CA VAL A 62 -3.53 10.92 2.36
C VAL A 62 -3.06 10.89 0.90
N ASP A 63 -3.95 10.46 0.00
CA ASP A 63 -3.77 10.70 -1.43
C ASP A 63 -4.08 12.17 -1.71
N TYR A 64 -3.02 12.99 -1.74
CA TYR A 64 -3.13 14.42 -2.03
C TYR A 64 -3.79 14.69 -3.39
N VAL A 65 -3.66 13.79 -4.37
CA VAL A 65 -4.33 13.94 -5.67
C VAL A 65 -5.84 13.77 -5.50
N SER A 66 -6.28 12.73 -4.78
CA SER A 66 -7.70 12.55 -4.45
C SER A 66 -8.23 13.67 -3.56
N LEU A 67 -7.44 14.17 -2.60
CA LEU A 67 -7.82 15.30 -1.74
C LEU A 67 -7.96 16.58 -2.56
N VAL A 68 -7.00 16.89 -3.44
CA VAL A 68 -7.06 18.06 -4.33
C VAL A 68 -8.22 17.93 -5.31
N LEU A 69 -8.47 16.75 -5.89
CA LEU A 69 -9.64 16.50 -6.75
C LEU A 69 -10.96 16.70 -5.99
N ALA A 70 -11.06 16.22 -4.75
CA ALA A 70 -12.23 16.44 -3.90
C ALA A 70 -12.43 17.94 -3.61
N LEU A 71 -11.36 18.67 -3.30
CA LEU A 71 -11.42 20.11 -3.08
C LEU A 71 -11.81 20.87 -4.36
N LEU A 72 -11.27 20.49 -5.52
CA LEU A 72 -11.61 21.12 -6.80
C LEU A 72 -13.04 20.84 -7.25
N LYS A 73 -13.59 19.64 -6.99
CA LYS A 73 -15.02 19.36 -7.23
C LYS A 73 -15.95 20.23 -6.37
N ASN A 74 -15.48 20.68 -5.19
CA ASN A 74 -16.23 21.65 -4.39
C ASN A 74 -16.16 23.08 -4.97
N VAL A 75 -15.22 23.39 -5.87
CA VAL A 75 -15.15 24.68 -6.57
C VAL A 75 -16.19 24.79 -7.69
N ASP A 76 -16.60 23.67 -8.30
CA ASP A 76 -17.70 23.65 -9.28
C ASP A 76 -19.07 24.03 -8.67
N PHE A 77 -19.24 23.94 -7.35
CA PHE A 77 -20.45 24.40 -6.65
C PHE A 77 -20.63 25.93 -6.73
N PHE A 78 -19.54 26.70 -6.76
CA PHE A 78 -19.61 28.17 -6.80
C PHE A 78 -20.03 28.75 -8.15
N LYS A 79 -19.95 27.96 -9.23
CA LYS A 79 -20.37 28.40 -10.57
C LYS A 79 -21.89 28.38 -10.76
N TYR A 80 -22.63 27.67 -9.90
CA TYR A 80 -24.10 27.61 -9.91
C TYR A 80 -24.75 28.61 -8.94
N PHE A 81 -23.95 29.45 -8.26
CA PHE A 81 -24.42 30.41 -7.25
C PHE A 81 -24.04 31.88 -7.57
N ILE A 82 -23.63 32.17 -8.81
CA ILE A 82 -23.51 33.54 -9.36
C ILE A 82 -24.57 33.71 -10.46
#